data_AF-A0AAF0HU24-F1
#
_entry.id   AF-A0AAF0HU24-F1
#
_cell.length_a   1.000
_cell.length_b   1.000
_cell.length_c   1.000
_cell.angle_alpha   90.00
_cell.angle_beta   90.00
_cell.angle_gamma   90.00
#
_symmetry.space_group_name_H-M   'P 1'
#
loop_
_entity.id
_entity.type
_entity.pdbx_description
1 polymer ?
#
loop_
_entity_poly.entity_id
_entity_poly.type
_entity_poly.pdbx_seq_one_letter_code
_entity_poly.pdbx_strand_id
1 'polypeptide(L)'
;MSIIIASTAASAAEPFTPKWLEGTAGAPTFYIRAGDIIERQLMEAELSGPAYNAGEIWPWEKHGALIDGISAFAGEDTAHLIALAETSVKGELVDPAEIQLLQQVTQTIAQHFPAYRALVEREERRRAILPMVAFCRYCVDWENVEGRPVRGISGQIDPATLTTVDPLLLRVAGMEAYDRQYGLSARKNSDAPLKSGDDQETSPLAEPSETDGSSQASDTGKTPA
;
A
#
# COMPACT_ATOMS: atom_id res chain seq x y z
N MET A 1 -5.52 25.81 4.37
CA MET A 1 -5.75 24.89 3.24
C MET A 1 -4.45 24.81 2.47
N SER A 2 -3.56 23.88 2.83
CA SER A 2 -2.24 23.77 2.20
C SER A 2 -2.37 22.94 0.94
N ILE A 3 -2.09 23.56 -0.21
CA ILE A 3 -1.97 22.87 -1.49
C ILE A 3 -0.66 22.10 -1.44
N ILE A 4 -0.73 20.77 -1.38
CA ILE A 4 0.43 19.90 -1.60
C ILE A 4 0.71 19.94 -3.10
N ILE A 5 1.71 20.71 -3.50
CA ILE A 5 2.26 20.63 -4.85
C ILE A 5 3.03 19.31 -4.92
N ALA A 6 2.44 18.29 -5.54
CA ALA A 6 3.16 17.07 -5.86
C ALA A 6 4.30 17.43 -6.84
N SER A 7 5.55 17.33 -6.38
CA SER A 7 6.73 17.47 -7.24
C SER A 7 6.60 16.52 -8.44
N THR A 8 6.73 17.05 -9.65
CA THR A 8 6.72 16.27 -10.90
C THR A 8 8.09 15.68 -11.24
N ALA A 9 9.09 15.83 -10.36
CA ALA A 9 10.43 15.29 -10.55
C ALA A 9 10.62 14.02 -9.71
N ALA A 10 11.23 13.00 -10.30
CA ALA A 10 11.67 11.80 -9.59
C ALA A 10 12.56 12.15 -8.38
N SER A 11 12.43 11.39 -7.30
CA SER A 11 13.24 11.60 -6.10
C SER A 11 14.68 11.13 -6.30
N ALA A 12 15.58 11.59 -5.42
CA ALA A 12 16.86 10.93 -5.24
C ALA A 12 16.64 9.47 -4.82
N ALA A 13 17.56 8.59 -5.21
CA ALA A 13 17.53 7.20 -4.79
C ALA A 13 18.01 7.09 -3.34
N GLU A 14 17.26 6.38 -2.51
CA GLU A 14 17.63 6.12 -1.12
C GLU A 14 17.96 4.63 -0.93
N PRO A 15 18.97 4.30 -0.12
CA PRO A 15 19.35 2.92 0.14
C PRO A 15 18.24 2.18 0.89
N PHE A 16 18.07 0.91 0.53
CA PHE A 16 17.18 -0.04 1.17
C PHE A 16 17.93 -1.35 1.40
N THR A 17 17.94 -1.80 2.65
CA THR A 17 18.44 -3.12 3.05
C THR A 17 17.28 -3.86 3.70
N PRO A 18 17.02 -5.13 3.36
CA PRO A 18 15.97 -5.89 4.01
C PRO A 18 16.19 -6.00 5.53
N LYS A 19 15.13 -5.79 6.32
CA LYS A 19 15.20 -5.68 7.78
C LYS A 19 15.92 -6.85 8.48
N TRP A 20 15.78 -8.07 7.96
CA TRP A 20 16.40 -9.26 8.55
C TRP A 20 17.90 -9.39 8.24
N LEU A 21 18.46 -8.53 7.38
CA LEU A 21 19.87 -8.46 7.02
C LEU A 21 20.52 -7.15 7.49
N GLU A 22 19.77 -6.24 8.11
CA GLU A 22 20.32 -5.01 8.66
C GLU A 22 21.42 -5.32 9.69
N GLY A 23 22.56 -4.62 9.59
CA GLY A 23 23.70 -4.82 10.48
C GLY A 23 24.57 -6.04 10.17
N THR A 24 24.22 -6.86 9.17
CA THR A 24 25.10 -7.92 8.69
C THR A 24 26.21 -7.37 7.80
N ALA A 25 27.42 -7.92 7.92
CA ALA A 25 28.54 -7.53 7.07
C ALA A 25 28.26 -7.97 5.61
N GLY A 26 28.32 -7.02 4.67
CA GLY A 26 28.00 -7.28 3.27
C GLY A 26 26.51 -7.47 3.00
N ALA A 27 25.63 -6.85 3.81
CA ALA A 27 24.20 -6.88 3.56
C ALA A 27 23.88 -6.34 2.15
N PRO A 28 22.92 -6.96 1.42
CA PRO A 28 22.49 -6.46 0.12
C PRO A 28 21.80 -5.11 0.30
N THR A 29 22.23 -4.12 -0.48
CA THR A 29 21.66 -2.77 -0.45
C THR A 29 21.19 -2.39 -1.83
N PHE A 30 19.92 -2.00 -1.95
CA PHE A 30 19.28 -1.55 -3.18
C PHE A 30 19.03 -0.05 -3.11
N TYR A 31 19.40 0.68 -4.14
CA TYR A 31 19.14 2.11 -4.24
C TYR A 31 17.82 2.31 -4.98
N ILE A 32 16.79 2.76 -4.27
CA ILE A 32 15.43 2.82 -4.80
C ILE A 32 14.94 4.28 -4.75
N ARG A 33 14.34 4.75 -5.84
CA ARG A 33 13.74 6.09 -5.93
C ARG A 33 12.22 6.04 -6.00
N ALA A 34 11.56 7.12 -5.59
CA ALA A 34 10.21 7.39 -6.01
C ALA A 34 10.23 7.96 -7.44
N GLY A 35 9.38 7.42 -8.30
CA GLY A 35 9.12 7.95 -9.63
C GLY A 35 8.14 9.11 -9.59
N ASP A 36 8.01 9.78 -10.73
CA ASP A 36 6.97 10.80 -10.90
C ASP A 36 5.59 10.16 -11.20
N ILE A 37 4.56 11.02 -11.32
CA ILE A 37 3.19 10.58 -11.60
C ILE A 37 3.09 9.84 -12.94
N ILE A 38 3.86 10.25 -13.94
CA ILE A 38 3.84 9.66 -15.28
C ILE A 38 4.46 8.26 -15.23
N GLU A 39 5.61 8.11 -14.58
CA GLU A 39 6.27 6.82 -14.41
C GLU A 39 5.39 5.81 -13.67
N ARG A 40 4.67 6.28 -12.63
CA ARG A 40 3.69 5.46 -11.91
C ARG A 40 2.54 5.03 -12.81
N GLN A 41 1.99 5.94 -13.60
CA GLN A 41 0.93 5.60 -14.56
C GLN A 41 1.42 4.62 -15.62
N LEU A 42 2.65 4.76 -16.10
CA LEU A 42 3.25 3.83 -17.06
C LEU A 42 3.47 2.44 -16.45
N MET A 43 3.86 2.36 -15.17
CA MET A 43 3.95 1.08 -14.46
C MET A 43 2.59 0.40 -14.36
N GLU A 44 1.54 1.12 -13.95
CA GLU A 44 0.20 0.53 -13.83
C GLU A 44 -0.38 0.14 -15.21
N ALA A 45 -0.09 0.93 -16.24
CA ALA A 45 -0.46 0.61 -17.62
C ALA A 45 0.27 -0.64 -18.12
N GLU A 46 1.54 -0.81 -17.79
CA GLU A 46 2.33 -1.99 -18.11
C GLU A 46 1.76 -3.24 -17.43
N LEU A 47 1.49 -3.18 -16.12
CA LEU A 47 0.87 -4.26 -15.35
C LEU A 47 -0.52 -4.64 -15.89
N SER A 48 -1.34 -3.65 -16.24
CA SER A 48 -2.68 -3.85 -16.79
C SER A 48 -2.67 -4.27 -18.25
N GLY A 49 -1.54 -4.09 -18.94
CA GLY A 49 -1.38 -4.35 -20.36
C GLY A 49 -1.43 -5.85 -20.71
N PRO A 50 -1.52 -6.17 -22.01
CA PRO A 50 -1.69 -7.55 -22.48
C PRO A 50 -0.51 -8.47 -22.17
N ALA A 51 0.69 -7.91 -21.92
CA ALA A 51 1.88 -8.69 -21.58
C ALA A 51 1.75 -9.40 -20.22
N TYR A 52 1.15 -8.72 -19.23
CA TYR A 52 1.03 -9.24 -17.87
C TYR A 52 -0.39 -9.59 -17.47
N ASN A 53 -1.39 -8.84 -17.98
CA ASN A 53 -2.80 -8.98 -17.62
C ASN A 53 -2.97 -9.10 -16.08
N ALA A 54 -2.37 -8.13 -15.39
CA ALA A 54 -2.14 -8.08 -13.95
C ALA A 54 -2.57 -6.70 -13.38
N GLY A 55 -3.61 -6.12 -13.99
CA GLY A 55 -4.22 -4.88 -13.51
C GLY A 55 -4.78 -5.03 -12.10
N GLU A 56 -4.98 -3.90 -11.45
CA GLU A 56 -5.57 -3.84 -10.11
C GLU A 56 -6.97 -4.48 -10.10
N ILE A 57 -7.27 -5.19 -9.01
CA ILE A 57 -8.59 -5.76 -8.74
C ILE A 57 -9.09 -5.12 -7.49
N TRP A 58 -10.28 -4.55 -7.57
CA TRP A 58 -10.88 -3.92 -6.42
C TRP A 58 -11.56 -4.96 -5.53
N PRO A 59 -11.48 -4.82 -4.19
CA PRO A 59 -12.07 -5.79 -3.27
C PRO A 59 -13.56 -6.07 -3.53
N TRP A 60 -14.33 -5.05 -3.94
CA TRP A 60 -15.75 -5.21 -4.25
C TRP A 60 -16.02 -6.01 -5.53
N GLU A 61 -15.12 -5.99 -6.52
CA GLU A 61 -15.28 -6.79 -7.75
C GLU A 61 -15.16 -8.28 -7.43
N LYS A 62 -14.13 -8.62 -6.64
CA LYS A 62 -13.91 -10.00 -6.18
C LYS A 62 -15.04 -10.47 -5.27
N HIS A 63 -15.53 -9.60 -4.38
CA HIS A 63 -16.66 -9.92 -3.51
C HIS A 63 -17.98 -10.08 -4.29
N GLY A 64 -18.27 -9.18 -5.23
CA GLY A 64 -19.44 -9.29 -6.11
C GLY A 64 -19.43 -10.59 -6.92
N ALA A 65 -18.29 -10.94 -7.52
CA ALA A 65 -18.15 -12.20 -8.25
C ALA A 65 -18.28 -13.44 -7.35
N LEU A 66 -17.92 -13.34 -6.07
CA LEU A 66 -18.16 -14.41 -5.10
C LEU A 66 -19.65 -14.57 -4.82
N ILE A 67 -20.38 -13.47 -4.56
CA ILE A 67 -21.84 -13.47 -4.34
C ILE A 67 -22.58 -14.03 -5.56
N ASP A 68 -22.18 -13.62 -6.78
CA ASP A 68 -22.74 -14.14 -8.02
C ASP A 68 -22.51 -15.65 -8.15
N GLY A 69 -21.29 -16.10 -7.79
CA GLY A 69 -20.95 -17.53 -7.74
C GLY A 69 -21.82 -18.30 -6.73
N ILE A 70 -21.97 -17.78 -5.50
CA ILE A 70 -22.83 -18.39 -4.48
C ILE A 70 -24.26 -18.49 -5.01
N SER A 71 -24.80 -17.40 -5.56
CA SER A 71 -26.16 -17.35 -6.11
C SER A 71 -26.39 -18.35 -7.25
N ALA A 72 -25.35 -18.65 -8.03
CA ALA A 72 -25.44 -19.60 -9.14
C ALA A 72 -25.41 -21.08 -8.71
N PHE A 73 -24.79 -21.41 -7.56
CA PHE A 73 -24.49 -22.81 -7.19
C PHE A 73 -25.09 -23.26 -5.84
N ALA A 74 -25.45 -22.36 -4.94
CA ALA A 74 -25.77 -22.69 -3.55
C ALA A 74 -27.21 -23.18 -3.31
N GLY A 75 -28.14 -22.96 -4.25
CA GLY A 75 -29.52 -23.42 -4.11
C GLY A 75 -30.20 -22.85 -2.86
N GLU A 76 -30.68 -23.73 -1.97
CA GLU A 76 -31.42 -23.35 -0.75
C GLU A 76 -30.54 -22.61 0.27
N ASP A 77 -29.22 -22.87 0.30
CA ASP A 77 -28.29 -22.26 1.25
C ASP A 77 -27.79 -20.88 0.81
N THR A 78 -28.24 -20.37 -0.35
CA THR A 78 -27.76 -19.12 -0.95
C THR A 78 -27.79 -17.94 0.03
N ALA A 79 -28.92 -17.73 0.72
CA ALA A 79 -29.07 -16.59 1.63
C ALA A 79 -28.11 -16.66 2.82
N HIS A 80 -27.88 -17.86 3.37
CA HIS A 80 -26.96 -18.07 4.48
C HIS A 80 -25.51 -17.84 4.03
N LEU A 81 -25.11 -18.41 2.89
CA LEU A 81 -23.74 -18.28 2.39
C LEU A 81 -23.39 -16.84 1.97
N ILE A 82 -24.35 -16.09 1.41
CA ILE A 82 -24.15 -14.66 1.13
C ILE A 82 -23.94 -13.90 2.44
N ALA A 83 -24.78 -14.14 3.46
CA ALA A 83 -24.62 -13.48 4.76
C ALA A 83 -23.25 -13.79 5.40
N LEU A 84 -22.75 -15.02 5.28
CA LEU A 84 -21.39 -15.38 5.72
C LEU A 84 -20.31 -14.62 4.95
N ALA A 85 -20.44 -14.53 3.62
CA ALA A 85 -19.48 -13.79 2.78
C ALA A 85 -19.45 -12.30 3.13
N GLU A 86 -20.60 -11.67 3.36
CA GLU A 86 -20.70 -10.27 3.78
C GLU A 86 -20.11 -10.03 5.18
N THR A 87 -20.39 -10.94 6.12
CA THR A 87 -19.84 -10.89 7.49
C THR A 87 -18.31 -11.05 7.48
N SER A 88 -17.79 -11.88 6.59
CA SER A 88 -16.34 -12.05 6.39
C SER A 88 -15.67 -10.77 5.89
N VAL A 89 -16.26 -10.06 4.92
CA VAL A 89 -15.70 -8.79 4.40
C VAL A 89 -15.63 -7.71 5.47
N LYS A 90 -16.56 -7.69 6.43
CA LYS A 90 -16.53 -6.78 7.57
C LYS A 90 -15.49 -7.15 8.64
N GLY A 91 -14.89 -8.35 8.55
CA GLY A 91 -13.98 -8.87 9.57
C GLY A 91 -14.69 -9.33 10.84
N GLU A 92 -16.01 -9.57 10.76
CA GLU A 92 -16.86 -9.93 11.91
C GLU A 92 -17.07 -11.45 12.02
N LEU A 93 -16.65 -12.22 11.02
CA LEU A 93 -16.78 -13.67 11.00
C LEU A 93 -15.72 -14.32 11.91
N VAL A 94 -16.16 -14.87 13.04
CA VAL A 94 -15.28 -15.42 14.07
C VAL A 94 -15.47 -16.92 14.33
N ASP A 95 -16.59 -17.50 13.92
CA ASP A 95 -16.85 -18.93 14.11
C ASP A 95 -15.94 -19.77 13.17
N PRO A 96 -15.06 -20.63 13.72
CA PRO A 96 -14.19 -21.48 12.91
C PRO A 96 -14.94 -22.39 11.92
N ALA A 97 -16.14 -22.87 12.27
CA ALA A 97 -16.92 -23.74 11.41
C ALA A 97 -17.45 -22.98 10.18
N GLU A 98 -17.96 -21.77 10.40
CA GLU A 98 -18.45 -20.89 9.32
C GLU A 98 -17.30 -20.39 8.45
N ILE A 99 -16.14 -20.08 9.05
CA ILE A 99 -14.92 -19.74 8.31
C ILE A 99 -14.52 -20.90 7.39
N GLN A 100 -14.52 -22.13 7.90
CA GLN A 100 -14.16 -23.31 7.11
C GLN A 100 -15.18 -23.56 5.99
N LEU A 101 -16.47 -23.40 6.26
CA LEU A 101 -17.53 -23.49 5.27
C LEU A 101 -17.33 -22.47 4.14
N LEU A 102 -17.13 -21.19 4.50
CA LEU A 102 -16.90 -20.12 3.52
C LEU A 102 -15.64 -20.38 2.68
N GLN A 103 -14.57 -20.90 3.29
CA GLN A 103 -13.35 -21.29 2.55
C GLN A 103 -13.63 -22.39 1.52
N GLN A 104 -14.37 -23.44 1.90
CA GLN A 104 -14.74 -24.54 0.99
C GLN A 104 -15.64 -24.05 -0.16
N VAL A 105 -16.62 -23.21 0.15
CA VAL A 105 -17.50 -22.58 -0.85
C VAL A 105 -16.68 -21.71 -1.81
N THR A 106 -15.79 -20.88 -1.28
CA THR A 106 -14.90 -20.02 -2.09
C THR A 106 -14.01 -20.85 -3.02
N GLN A 107 -13.45 -21.96 -2.53
CA GLN A 107 -12.63 -22.87 -3.33
C GLN A 107 -13.46 -23.52 -4.45
N THR A 108 -14.68 -23.94 -4.15
CA THR A 108 -15.61 -24.54 -5.12
C THR A 108 -15.97 -23.53 -6.22
N ILE A 109 -16.29 -22.30 -5.84
CA ILE A 109 -16.58 -21.20 -6.78
C ILE A 109 -15.35 -20.88 -7.63
N ALA A 110 -14.14 -20.85 -7.06
CA ALA A 110 -12.92 -20.65 -7.83
C ALA A 110 -12.67 -21.74 -8.88
N GLN A 111 -13.13 -22.97 -8.65
CA GLN A 111 -13.00 -24.07 -9.61
C GLN A 111 -14.06 -24.00 -10.72
N HIS A 112 -15.30 -23.68 -10.35
CA HIS A 112 -16.46 -23.85 -11.23
C HIS A 112 -17.06 -22.56 -11.78
N PHE A 113 -16.72 -21.38 -11.24
CA PHE A 113 -17.23 -20.08 -11.69
C PHE A 113 -16.14 -19.26 -12.40
N PRO A 114 -16.16 -19.17 -13.75
CA PRO A 114 -15.09 -18.55 -14.52
C PRO A 114 -14.82 -17.08 -14.17
N ALA A 115 -15.84 -16.30 -13.84
CA ALA A 115 -15.69 -14.88 -13.53
C ALA A 115 -14.88 -14.65 -12.25
N TYR A 116 -15.21 -15.37 -11.17
CA TYR A 116 -14.43 -15.31 -9.92
C TYR A 116 -13.02 -15.86 -10.12
N ARG A 117 -12.88 -16.99 -10.82
CA ARG A 117 -11.57 -17.57 -11.14
C ARG A 117 -10.66 -16.59 -11.89
N ALA A 118 -11.20 -15.89 -12.89
CA ALA A 118 -10.43 -14.92 -13.67
C ALA A 118 -9.90 -13.74 -12.84
N LEU A 119 -10.63 -13.34 -11.79
CA LEU A 119 -10.17 -12.33 -10.83
C LEU A 119 -9.06 -12.91 -9.94
N VAL A 120 -9.26 -14.09 -9.35
CA VAL A 120 -8.23 -14.74 -8.52
C VAL A 120 -6.92 -14.95 -9.31
N GLU A 121 -7.00 -15.44 -10.54
CA GLU A 121 -5.80 -15.63 -11.36
C GLU A 121 -5.07 -14.32 -11.67
N ARG A 122 -5.81 -13.22 -11.90
CA ARG A 122 -5.23 -11.90 -12.15
C ARG A 122 -4.58 -11.33 -10.89
N GLU A 123 -5.18 -11.56 -9.72
CA GLU A 123 -4.62 -11.15 -8.42
C GLU A 123 -3.29 -11.85 -8.15
N GLU A 124 -3.24 -13.17 -8.37
CA GLU A 124 -2.01 -13.95 -8.22
C GLU A 124 -0.94 -13.53 -9.24
N ARG A 125 -1.33 -13.27 -10.50
CA ARG A 125 -0.42 -12.71 -11.51
C ARG A 125 0.15 -11.35 -11.06
N ARG A 126 -0.71 -10.45 -10.55
CA ARG A 126 -0.26 -9.15 -10.02
C ARG A 126 0.69 -9.35 -8.86
N ARG A 127 0.37 -10.20 -7.89
CA ARG A 127 1.22 -10.48 -6.72
C ARG A 127 2.60 -11.06 -7.10
N ALA A 128 2.69 -11.78 -8.21
CA ALA A 128 3.95 -12.34 -8.71
C ALA A 128 4.78 -11.30 -9.49
N ILE A 129 4.13 -10.54 -10.38
CA ILE A 129 4.81 -9.66 -11.34
C ILE A 129 5.08 -8.25 -10.79
N LEU A 130 4.22 -7.73 -9.91
CA LEU A 130 4.30 -6.39 -9.36
C LEU A 130 5.69 -6.04 -8.80
N PRO A 131 6.33 -6.89 -7.96
CA PRO A 131 7.64 -6.57 -7.43
C PRO A 131 8.70 -6.48 -8.53
N MET A 132 8.64 -7.34 -9.55
CA MET A 132 9.62 -7.36 -10.64
C MET A 132 9.55 -6.10 -11.48
N VAL A 133 8.33 -5.69 -11.87
CA VAL A 133 8.12 -4.48 -12.68
C VAL A 133 8.51 -3.23 -11.90
N ALA A 134 8.11 -3.14 -10.63
CA ALA A 134 8.48 -2.02 -9.76
C ALA A 134 10.00 -1.95 -9.56
N PHE A 135 10.65 -3.09 -9.33
CA PHE A 135 12.11 -3.18 -9.19
C PHE A 135 12.81 -2.69 -10.46
N CYS A 136 12.42 -3.21 -11.64
CA CYS A 136 13.07 -2.80 -12.90
C CYS A 136 12.98 -1.30 -13.17
N ARG A 137 11.86 -0.68 -12.78
CA ARG A 137 11.57 0.72 -13.07
C ARG A 137 12.24 1.68 -12.07
N TYR A 138 12.26 1.32 -10.79
CA TYR A 138 12.62 2.26 -9.72
C TYR A 138 13.89 1.89 -8.94
N CYS A 139 14.44 0.69 -9.12
CA CYS A 139 15.78 0.39 -8.63
C CYS A 139 16.81 1.08 -9.55
N VAL A 140 17.70 1.84 -8.91
CA VAL A 140 18.74 2.63 -9.58
C VAL A 140 20.07 1.88 -9.60
N ASP A 141 20.42 1.28 -8.47
CA ASP A 141 21.66 0.50 -8.33
C ASP A 141 21.53 -0.51 -7.18
N TRP A 142 22.52 -1.40 -7.04
CA TRP A 142 22.66 -2.27 -5.88
C TRP A 142 24.11 -2.55 -5.51
N GLU A 143 24.33 -2.80 -4.23
CA GLU A 143 25.59 -3.19 -3.62
C GLU A 143 25.46 -4.54 -2.91
N ASN A 144 26.57 -5.30 -2.87
CA ASN A 144 26.65 -6.63 -2.26
C ASN A 144 25.62 -7.64 -2.82
N VAL A 145 25.22 -7.47 -4.07
CA VAL A 145 24.42 -8.41 -4.86
C VAL A 145 25.23 -8.81 -6.08
N GLU A 146 25.08 -10.05 -6.54
CA GLU A 146 25.80 -10.54 -7.72
C GLU A 146 25.40 -9.77 -8.98
N GLY A 147 26.42 -9.38 -9.76
CA GLY A 147 26.25 -8.60 -10.97
C GLY A 147 26.00 -7.11 -10.71
N ARG A 148 25.66 -6.39 -11.78
CA ARG A 148 25.30 -4.97 -11.74
C ARG A 148 24.05 -4.74 -12.58
N PRO A 149 23.25 -3.71 -12.27
CA PRO A 149 22.08 -3.38 -13.08
C PRO A 149 22.51 -3.05 -14.52
N VAL A 150 22.00 -3.79 -15.49
CA VAL A 150 22.09 -3.44 -16.91
C VAL A 150 20.80 -2.76 -17.29
N ARG A 151 20.88 -1.60 -17.95
CA ARG A 151 19.70 -0.84 -18.38
C ARG A 151 19.38 -1.10 -19.84
N GLY A 152 18.11 -1.35 -20.12
CA GLY A 152 17.58 -1.41 -21.47
C GLY A 152 17.41 -0.02 -22.09
N ILE A 153 16.92 0.01 -23.33
CA ILE A 153 16.66 1.26 -24.10
C ILE A 153 15.64 2.16 -23.39
N SER A 154 14.73 1.58 -22.61
CA SER A 154 13.74 2.31 -21.79
C SER A 154 14.34 3.01 -20.57
N GLY A 155 15.65 2.82 -20.31
CA GLY A 155 16.31 3.32 -19.10
C GLY A 155 15.99 2.52 -17.84
N GLN A 156 15.16 1.49 -17.93
CA GLN A 156 14.83 0.55 -16.84
C GLN A 156 15.86 -0.57 -16.79
N ILE A 157 15.98 -1.25 -15.64
CA ILE A 157 16.79 -2.46 -15.55
C ILE A 157 16.20 -3.51 -16.50
N ASP A 158 17.07 -4.10 -17.32
CA ASP A 158 16.72 -5.19 -18.22
C ASP A 158 16.26 -6.40 -17.39
N PRO A 159 15.05 -6.95 -17.65
CA PRO A 159 14.57 -8.14 -16.97
C PRO A 159 15.55 -9.33 -16.98
N ALA A 160 16.41 -9.45 -17.99
CA ALA A 160 17.44 -10.48 -18.04
C ALA A 160 18.46 -10.36 -16.90
N THR A 161 18.68 -9.15 -16.37
CA THR A 161 19.58 -8.91 -15.23
C THR A 161 19.02 -9.47 -13.93
N LEU A 162 17.71 -9.63 -13.82
CA LEU A 162 17.07 -10.08 -12.58
C LEU A 162 17.46 -11.51 -12.21
N THR A 163 17.98 -12.31 -13.15
CA THR A 163 18.41 -13.69 -12.88
C THR A 163 19.59 -13.79 -11.92
N THR A 164 20.34 -12.70 -11.72
CA THR A 164 21.48 -12.66 -10.78
C THR A 164 21.06 -12.26 -9.37
N VAL A 165 19.81 -11.83 -9.18
CA VAL A 165 19.28 -11.40 -7.88
C VAL A 165 18.51 -12.55 -7.25
N ASP A 166 18.77 -12.84 -5.98
CA ASP A 166 17.99 -13.84 -5.23
C ASP A 166 16.48 -13.52 -5.30
N PRO A 167 15.61 -14.50 -5.58
CA PRO A 167 14.17 -14.25 -5.77
C PRO A 167 13.48 -13.63 -4.55
N LEU A 168 13.90 -13.95 -3.34
CA LEU A 168 13.32 -13.37 -2.12
C LEU A 168 13.75 -11.91 -1.98
N LEU A 169 15.02 -11.60 -2.25
CA LEU A 169 15.51 -10.21 -2.27
C LEU A 169 14.80 -9.37 -3.33
N LEU A 170 14.66 -9.91 -4.55
CA LEU A 170 13.96 -9.25 -5.65
C LEU A 170 12.51 -8.94 -5.27
N ARG A 171 11.81 -9.90 -4.68
CA ARG A 171 10.42 -9.71 -4.23
C ARG A 171 10.32 -8.60 -3.18
N VAL A 172 11.22 -8.56 -2.21
CA VAL A 172 11.14 -7.58 -1.12
C VAL A 172 11.58 -6.19 -1.55
N ALA A 173 12.70 -6.07 -2.27
CA ALA A 173 13.14 -4.79 -2.82
C ALA A 173 12.15 -4.24 -3.86
N GLY A 174 11.53 -5.12 -4.66
CA GLY A 174 10.49 -4.76 -5.60
C GLY A 174 9.20 -4.25 -4.93
N MET A 175 8.77 -4.89 -3.84
CA MET A 175 7.64 -4.41 -3.05
C MET A 175 7.94 -3.06 -2.40
N GLU A 176 9.13 -2.88 -1.83
CA GLU A 176 9.56 -1.57 -1.31
C GLU A 176 9.56 -0.49 -2.41
N ALA A 177 10.03 -0.84 -3.60
CA ALA A 177 10.00 0.06 -4.76
C ALA A 177 8.59 0.47 -5.15
N TYR A 178 7.62 -0.45 -5.08
CA TYR A 178 6.20 -0.15 -5.29
C TYR A 178 5.64 0.74 -4.18
N ASP A 179 5.86 0.39 -2.93
CA ASP A 179 5.31 1.08 -1.75
C ASP A 179 5.78 2.54 -1.66
N ARG A 180 7.02 2.83 -2.11
CA ARG A 180 7.54 4.20 -2.23
C ARG A 180 6.76 5.08 -3.22
N GLN A 181 6.12 4.50 -4.23
CA GLN A 181 5.34 5.27 -5.23
C GLN A 181 4.01 5.81 -4.67
N TYR A 182 3.54 5.20 -3.58
CA TYR A 182 2.27 5.50 -2.93
C TYR A 182 2.46 6.09 -1.52
N GLY A 183 3.70 6.39 -1.13
CA GLY A 183 4.02 6.96 0.18
C GLY A 183 3.85 5.98 1.35
N LEU A 184 3.73 4.68 1.06
CA LEU A 184 3.54 3.63 2.07
C LEU A 184 4.84 3.28 2.81
N SER A 185 6.00 3.48 2.14
CA SER A 185 7.33 3.30 2.74
C SER A 185 7.98 4.57 3.26
N ALA A 186 7.31 5.72 3.18
CA ALA A 186 7.92 6.97 3.64
C ALA A 186 8.23 6.89 5.14
N ARG A 187 9.52 6.86 5.51
CA ARG A 187 9.95 7.38 6.81
C ARG A 187 9.31 8.75 6.92
N LYS A 188 8.56 8.99 8.01
CA LYS A 188 7.81 10.22 8.27
C LYS A 188 8.52 11.43 7.66
N ASN A 189 8.00 11.95 6.54
CA ASN A 189 8.54 13.13 5.85
C ASN A 189 8.23 14.45 6.59
N SER A 190 7.97 14.35 7.88
CA SER A 190 7.81 15.47 8.79
C SER A 190 8.25 14.98 10.15
N ASP A 191 9.35 15.54 10.66
CA ASP A 191 9.46 15.70 12.09
C ASP A 191 8.16 16.33 12.59
N ALA A 192 7.65 15.86 13.74
CA ALA A 192 6.55 16.55 14.39
C ALA A 192 6.93 18.04 14.47
N PRO A 193 6.07 18.99 14.06
CA PRO A 193 6.39 20.40 14.16
C PRO A 193 6.90 20.64 15.58
N LEU A 194 8.10 21.23 15.68
CA LEU A 194 8.72 21.58 16.95
C LEU A 194 7.61 22.13 17.84
N LYS A 195 7.36 21.47 18.99
CA LYS A 195 6.54 22.07 20.03
C LYS A 195 7.08 23.48 20.17
N SER A 196 6.24 24.47 19.85
CA SER A 196 6.49 25.86 20.23
C SER A 196 6.85 25.80 21.71
N GLY A 197 8.12 26.02 22.00
CA GLY A 197 8.59 26.11 23.37
C GLY A 197 7.80 27.21 24.05
N ASP A 198 7.34 26.94 25.25
CA ASP A 198 6.64 27.88 26.14
C ASP A 198 7.50 29.08 26.58
N ASP A 199 8.64 29.33 25.92
CA ASP A 199 9.51 30.47 26.20
C ASP A 199 9.31 31.53 25.12
N GLN A 200 8.11 32.10 25.09
CA GLN A 200 7.97 33.44 24.56
C GLN A 200 8.51 34.38 25.65
N GLU A 201 9.81 34.69 25.59
CA GLU A 201 10.39 35.81 26.33
C GLU A 201 9.71 37.10 25.87
N THR A 202 8.64 37.48 26.56
CA THR A 202 8.05 38.80 26.46
C THR A 202 9.06 39.79 27.04
N SER A 203 9.80 40.48 26.18
CA SER A 203 10.52 41.69 26.57
C SER A 203 9.49 42.73 27.07
N PRO A 204 9.65 43.28 28.28
CA PRO A 204 8.68 44.18 28.88
C PRO A 204 8.99 45.62 28.45
N LEU A 205 8.02 46.36 27.90
CA LEU A 205 7.94 47.83 27.96
C LEU A 205 6.72 48.34 27.16
N ALA A 206 5.61 48.59 27.87
CA ALA A 206 4.81 49.81 27.76
C ALA A 206 3.68 49.79 28.80
N GLU A 207 3.50 50.94 29.43
CA GLU A 207 2.79 51.26 30.68
C GLU A 207 1.25 51.09 30.67
N PRO A 208 0.60 51.11 31.87
CA PRO A 208 -0.74 50.58 32.08
C PRO A 208 -1.83 51.60 31.75
N SER A 209 -2.97 51.11 31.27
CA SER A 209 -4.21 51.91 31.26
C SER A 209 -5.29 51.13 32.02
N GLU A 210 -5.76 51.77 33.09
CA GLU A 210 -6.82 51.33 33.99
C GLU A 210 -8.16 51.19 33.26
N THR A 211 -8.94 50.14 33.55
CA THR A 211 -10.28 50.20 34.16
C THR A 211 -11.09 48.90 33.99
N ASP A 212 -11.59 48.43 35.14
CA ASP A 212 -12.88 47.81 35.41
C ASP A 212 -13.33 46.42 34.89
N GLY A 213 -13.75 45.61 35.88
CA GLY A 213 -14.92 44.71 35.80
C GLY A 213 -14.59 43.23 35.57
N SER A 214 -14.23 42.45 36.58
CA SER A 214 -15.11 41.80 37.59
C SER A 214 -16.08 40.73 37.06
N SER A 215 -15.83 39.49 37.52
CA SER A 215 -16.80 38.41 37.83
C SER A 215 -17.43 37.66 36.66
N GLN A 216 -17.81 36.36 36.71
CA GLN A 216 -17.59 35.22 37.60
C GLN A 216 -18.06 33.97 36.84
N ALA A 217 -17.63 32.79 37.30
CA ALA A 217 -17.96 31.47 36.78
C ALA A 217 -19.40 31.00 37.08
N SER A 218 -19.64 29.71 36.74
CA SER A 218 -20.72 28.78 37.16
C SER A 218 -21.97 28.79 36.27
N ASP A 219 -22.65 27.69 35.93
CA ASP A 219 -22.42 26.24 36.02
C ASP A 219 -23.56 25.56 35.21
N THR A 220 -23.32 24.33 34.75
CA THR A 220 -24.28 23.26 34.36
C THR A 220 -25.63 23.55 33.65
N GLY A 221 -25.88 22.79 32.57
CA GLY A 221 -27.22 22.50 32.07
C GLY A 221 -27.27 21.26 31.16
N LYS A 222 -27.78 20.14 31.67
CA LYS A 222 -28.08 18.90 30.93
C LYS A 222 -29.04 19.15 29.76
N THR A 223 -28.82 18.50 28.62
CA THR A 223 -29.81 18.40 27.53
C THR A 223 -30.39 16.99 27.47
N PRO A 224 -31.72 16.83 27.59
CA PRO A 224 -32.42 15.69 27.00
C PRO A 224 -33.51 16.14 26.02
N ALA A 225 -33.48 15.57 24.82
CA ALA A 225 -34.59 15.06 24.00
C ALA A 225 -34.07 14.86 22.57
#